data_AF-A0A3A9SAW4-F1
#
_entry.id   AF-A0A3A9SAW4-F1
#
_cell.length_a   1.000
_cell.length_b   1.000
_cell.length_c   1.000
_cell.angle_alpha   90.00
_cell.angle_beta   90.00
_cell.angle_gamma   90.00
#
_symmetry.space_group_name_H-M   'P 1'
#
loop_
_entity.id
_entity.type
_entity.pdbx_description
1 polymer ?
#
loop_
_entity_poly.entity_id
_entity_poly.type
_entity_poly.pdbx_seq_one_letter_code
_entity_poly.pdbx_strand_id
1 'polypeptide(L)'
;MKIEMKSIGYVRNEVKDRKDVSWGEDTSSIVLEKQYYSGLKGLEDFSHVIILYHLDKAKFEKDKHLQRRPQNREDKLVVKGLDAVDGTPVLDIKPYYPVYDKKDASVPEWVDRLMEHYF
;
A
#
# COMPACT_ATOMS: atom_id res chain seq x y z
N MET A 1 8.79 -17.86 8.47
CA MET A 1 8.89 -16.65 9.29
C MET A 1 7.48 -16.15 9.60
N LYS A 2 7.22 -15.62 10.80
CA LYS A 2 5.93 -15.05 11.20
C LYS A 2 6.09 -13.53 11.35
N ILE A 3 5.12 -12.76 10.85
CA ILE A 3 5.09 -11.30 10.98
C ILE A 3 3.86 -10.93 11.80
N GLU A 4 4.06 -10.09 12.81
CA GLU A 4 2.99 -9.55 13.65
C GLU A 4 2.94 -8.03 13.43
N MET A 5 1.74 -7.50 13.17
CA MET A 5 1.53 -6.08 12.87
C MET A 5 0.70 -5.42 13.96
N LYS A 6 1.13 -4.22 14.37
CA LYS A 6 0.36 -3.33 15.26
C LYS A 6 -0.22 -2.20 14.43
N SER A 7 -1.51 -1.93 14.57
CA SER A 7 -2.15 -0.78 13.92
C SER A 7 -1.53 0.54 14.42
N ILE A 8 -1.49 1.53 13.53
CA ILE A 8 -1.06 2.90 13.82
C ILE A 8 -2.23 3.91 13.86
N GLY A 9 -3.45 3.43 13.63
CA GLY A 9 -4.62 4.25 13.41
C GLY A 9 -5.77 3.50 12.74
N TYR A 10 -6.73 4.24 12.22
CA TYR A 10 -7.90 3.69 11.53
C TYR A 10 -8.43 4.64 10.45
N VAL A 11 -9.17 4.09 9.49
CA VAL A 11 -9.84 4.85 8.43
C VAL A 11 -11.20 5.35 8.94
N ARG A 12 -11.55 6.61 8.64
CA ARG A 12 -12.86 7.19 8.89
C ARG A 12 -13.45 7.75 7.59
N ASN A 13 -14.65 7.29 7.25
CA ASN A 13 -15.46 7.79 6.13
C ASN A 13 -16.95 7.48 6.35
N GLU A 14 -17.78 7.87 5.38
CA GLU A 14 -19.24 7.63 5.37
C GLU A 14 -19.62 6.20 4.93
N VAL A 15 -18.67 5.43 4.37
CA VAL A 15 -18.88 4.07 3.88
C VAL A 15 -18.91 3.09 5.06
N LYS A 16 -20.12 2.72 5.51
CA LYS A 16 -20.30 1.77 6.62
C LYS A 16 -20.35 0.31 6.17
N ASP A 17 -20.88 0.08 4.97
CA ASP A 17 -21.07 -1.23 4.36
C ASP A 17 -20.23 -1.40 3.10
N ARG A 18 -20.05 -2.66 2.68
CA ARG A 18 -19.37 -2.97 1.41
C ARG A 18 -20.16 -2.36 0.25
N LYS A 19 -19.45 -1.64 -0.62
CA LYS A 19 -19.96 -1.21 -1.93
C LYS A 19 -19.34 -2.09 -3.03
N ASP A 20 -20.03 -2.27 -4.14
CA ASP A 20 -19.49 -3.04 -5.28
C ASP A 20 -18.93 -2.13 -6.39
N VAL A 21 -19.10 -0.80 -6.28
CA VAL A 21 -18.69 0.19 -7.28
C VAL A 21 -18.15 1.48 -6.63
N SER A 22 -17.37 2.25 -7.39
CA SER A 22 -16.92 3.62 -7.07
C SER A 22 -16.06 3.80 -5.80
N TRP A 23 -15.31 2.79 -5.40
CA TRP A 23 -14.41 2.85 -4.23
C TRP A 23 -13.37 3.99 -4.25
N GLY A 24 -13.05 4.54 -5.43
CA GLY A 24 -12.03 5.58 -5.59
C GLY A 24 -12.51 7.03 -5.39
N GLU A 25 -13.82 7.26 -5.29
CA GLU A 25 -14.38 8.62 -5.24
C GLU A 25 -14.72 9.08 -3.81
N ASP A 26 -14.83 8.13 -2.87
CA ASP A 26 -15.17 8.43 -1.47
C ASP A 26 -13.98 9.09 -0.75
N THR A 27 -14.19 10.27 -0.20
CA THR A 27 -13.17 10.93 0.65
C THR A 27 -13.05 10.22 2.00
N SER A 28 -11.83 9.82 2.36
CA SER A 28 -11.52 9.14 3.62
C SER A 28 -10.46 9.91 4.42
N SER A 29 -10.58 9.88 5.74
CA SER A 29 -9.55 10.38 6.66
C SER A 29 -8.81 9.23 7.33
N ILE A 30 -7.48 9.31 7.39
CA ILE A 30 -6.65 8.39 8.18
C ILE A 30 -6.41 9.02 9.55
N VAL A 31 -6.96 8.40 10.60
CA VAL A 31 -6.86 8.90 11.97
C VAL A 31 -5.77 8.11 12.70
N LEU A 32 -4.62 8.74 12.93
CA LEU A 32 -3.50 8.12 13.64
C LEU A 32 -3.70 8.15 15.17
N GLU A 33 -3.08 7.19 15.86
CA GLU A 33 -2.85 7.31 17.30
C GLU A 33 -1.83 8.42 17.59
N LYS A 34 -1.98 9.13 18.72
CA LYS A 34 -1.17 10.30 19.08
C LYS A 34 0.34 10.06 19.02
N GLN A 35 0.78 8.85 19.39
CA GLN A 35 2.20 8.48 19.41
C GLN A 35 2.85 8.45 18.02
N TYR A 36 2.07 8.42 16.93
CA TYR A 36 2.57 8.36 15.56
C TYR A 36 2.48 9.70 14.80
N TYR A 37 2.01 10.77 15.43
CA TYR A 37 1.78 12.06 14.75
C TYR A 37 3.04 12.64 14.10
N SER A 38 4.20 12.48 14.73
CA SER A 38 5.48 12.95 14.17
C SER A 38 5.85 12.27 12.86
N GLY A 39 5.32 11.07 12.58
CA GLY A 39 5.56 10.34 11.34
C GLY A 39 4.90 10.97 10.10
N LEU A 40 4.02 11.97 10.27
CA LEU A 40 3.42 12.71 9.15
C LEU A 40 4.30 13.84 8.63
N LYS A 41 5.34 14.24 9.36
CA LYS A 41 6.18 15.40 9.00
C LYS A 41 6.84 15.20 7.63
N GLY A 42 6.66 16.16 6.74
CA GLY A 42 7.22 16.15 5.39
C GLY A 42 6.33 15.46 4.35
N LEU A 43 5.25 14.79 4.75
CA LEU A 43 4.30 14.20 3.79
C LEU A 43 3.55 15.27 2.99
N GLU A 44 3.46 16.49 3.51
CA GLU A 44 2.89 17.66 2.81
C GLU A 44 3.61 18.02 1.51
N ASP A 45 4.88 17.64 1.36
CA ASP A 45 5.67 17.88 0.15
C ASP A 45 5.40 16.82 -0.94
N PHE A 46 4.70 15.74 -0.61
CA PHE A 46 4.36 14.67 -1.56
C PHE A 46 2.97 14.89 -2.14
N SER A 47 2.84 14.54 -3.43
CA SER A 47 1.55 14.60 -4.12
C SER A 47 0.59 13.47 -3.74
N HIS A 48 1.12 12.31 -3.36
CA HIS A 48 0.37 11.08 -3.10
C HIS A 48 1.06 10.27 -1.99
N VAL A 49 0.29 9.38 -1.34
CA VAL A 49 0.79 8.46 -0.31
C VAL A 49 0.27 7.05 -0.56
N ILE A 50 1.09 6.04 -0.21
CA ILE A 50 0.64 4.64 -0.18
C ILE A 50 0.14 4.34 1.23
N ILE A 51 -1.13 3.96 1.36
CA ILE A 51 -1.72 3.53 2.63
C ILE A 51 -1.88 2.01 2.61
N LEU A 52 -1.12 1.33 3.46
CA LEU A 52 -1.26 -0.11 3.72
C LEU A 52 -2.25 -0.32 4.86
N TYR A 53 -3.33 -1.06 4.61
CA TYR A 53 -4.38 -1.32 5.59
C TYR A 53 -4.80 -2.78 5.61
N HIS A 54 -5.39 -3.20 6.74
CA HIS A 54 -5.90 -4.55 6.92
C HIS A 54 -7.36 -4.63 6.48
N LEU A 55 -7.67 -5.54 5.55
CA LEU A 55 -9.03 -5.87 5.14
C LEU A 55 -9.70 -6.77 6.19
N ASP A 56 -9.94 -6.23 7.38
CA ASP A 56 -10.46 -6.93 8.57
C ASP A 56 -11.78 -7.69 8.34
N LYS A 57 -12.62 -7.20 7.43
CA LYS A 57 -13.89 -7.85 7.05
C LYS A 57 -13.75 -8.83 5.87
N ALA A 58 -12.61 -8.90 5.20
CA ALA A 58 -12.42 -9.82 4.06
C ALA A 58 -12.41 -11.28 4.51
N LYS A 59 -13.17 -12.11 3.79
CA LYS A 59 -13.06 -13.57 3.94
C LYS A 59 -12.01 -14.06 2.95
N PHE A 60 -11.08 -14.88 3.41
CA PHE A 60 -10.10 -15.51 2.54
C PHE A 60 -10.59 -16.89 2.13
N GLU A 61 -10.86 -17.07 0.83
CA GLU A 61 -11.18 -18.36 0.24
C GLU A 61 -10.00 -18.82 -0.61
N LYS A 62 -9.23 -19.79 -0.08
CA LYS A 62 -7.96 -20.25 -0.66
C LYS A 62 -8.08 -20.57 -2.15
N ASP A 63 -9.10 -21.33 -2.52
CA ASP A 63 -9.27 -21.84 -3.88
C ASP A 63 -9.68 -20.75 -4.88
N LYS A 64 -10.24 -19.62 -4.41
CA LYS A 64 -10.62 -18.50 -5.27
C LYS A 64 -9.55 -17.41 -5.31
N HIS A 65 -8.94 -17.11 -4.17
CA HIS A 65 -8.09 -15.94 -4.02
C HIS A 65 -6.62 -16.18 -4.36
N LEU A 66 -6.16 -17.44 -4.38
CA LEU A 66 -4.78 -17.79 -4.77
C LEU A 66 -4.62 -18.06 -6.27
N GLN A 67 -5.69 -18.06 -7.05
CA GLN A 67 -5.60 -18.23 -8.51
C GLN A 67 -5.18 -16.92 -9.18
N ARG A 68 -3.91 -16.54 -9.03
CA ARG A 68 -3.31 -15.45 -9.80
C ARG A 68 -2.03 -15.96 -10.43
N ARG A 69 -1.93 -15.87 -11.76
CA ARG A 69 -0.76 -16.31 -12.55
C ARG A 69 -0.19 -15.13 -13.34
N PRO A 70 0.35 -14.09 -12.68
CA PRO A 70 0.95 -12.98 -13.40
C PRO A 70 2.14 -13.49 -14.22
N GLN A 71 2.30 -12.99 -15.44
CA GLN A 71 3.37 -13.41 -16.37
C GLN A 71 3.32 -14.90 -16.78
N ASN A 72 2.19 -15.59 -16.60
CA ASN A 72 2.03 -17.03 -16.89
C ASN A 72 3.02 -17.93 -16.14
N ARG A 73 3.52 -17.51 -14.98
CA ARG A 73 4.42 -18.29 -14.11
C ARG A 73 3.66 -18.83 -12.90
N GLU A 74 4.08 -20.00 -12.42
CA GLU A 74 3.44 -20.68 -11.28
C GLU A 74 4.13 -20.37 -9.94
N ASP A 75 5.44 -20.08 -9.98
CA ASP A 75 6.32 -20.11 -8.80
C ASP A 75 6.88 -18.73 -8.42
N LYS A 76 7.03 -17.81 -9.37
CA LYS A 76 7.71 -16.53 -9.13
C LYS A 76 7.32 -15.41 -10.08
N LEU A 77 7.54 -14.18 -9.61
CA LEU A 77 7.47 -12.95 -10.41
C LEU A 77 8.87 -12.40 -10.64
N VAL A 78 9.13 -11.93 -11.85
CA VAL A 78 10.35 -11.16 -12.17
C VAL A 78 9.92 -9.72 -12.41
N VAL A 79 10.42 -8.79 -11.59
CA VAL A 79 10.05 -7.38 -11.59
C VAL A 79 11.29 -6.49 -11.69
N LYS A 80 11.10 -5.23 -12.10
CA LYS A 80 12.12 -4.17 -12.08
C LYS A 80 11.62 -3.04 -11.18
N GLY A 81 12.55 -2.30 -10.56
CA GLY A 81 12.22 -1.15 -9.71
C GLY A 81 11.68 -1.50 -8.32
N LEU A 82 11.92 -2.73 -7.83
CA LEU A 82 11.65 -3.10 -6.45
C LEU A 82 12.82 -2.66 -5.56
N ASP A 83 12.54 -1.78 -4.61
CA ASP A 83 13.51 -1.36 -3.59
C ASP A 83 13.43 -2.29 -2.37
N ALA A 84 14.04 -3.47 -2.51
CA ALA A 84 14.12 -4.47 -1.44
C ALA A 84 15.43 -5.25 -1.55
N VAL A 85 16.10 -5.43 -0.41
CA VAL A 85 17.30 -6.27 -0.33
C VAL A 85 16.94 -7.76 -0.39
N ASP A 86 17.92 -8.60 -0.76
CA ASP A 86 17.72 -10.04 -0.83
C ASP A 86 17.24 -10.62 0.50
N GLY A 87 16.32 -11.59 0.44
CA GLY A 87 15.68 -12.19 1.61
C GLY A 87 14.57 -11.37 2.29
N THR A 88 14.27 -10.15 1.80
CA THR A 88 13.17 -9.33 2.36
C THR A 88 11.83 -10.08 2.27
N PRO A 89 11.10 -10.25 3.38
CA PRO A 89 9.80 -10.90 3.40
C PRO A 89 8.73 -10.14 2.59
N VAL A 90 8.00 -10.86 1.73
CA VAL A 90 6.86 -10.31 0.98
C VAL A 90 5.57 -10.46 1.77
N LEU A 91 4.83 -9.36 1.94
CA LEU A 91 3.55 -9.33 2.68
C LEU A 91 2.34 -9.68 1.78
N ASP A 92 2.27 -9.11 0.58
CA ASP A 92 1.13 -9.22 -0.33
C ASP A 92 1.52 -8.88 -1.77
N ILE A 93 0.73 -9.36 -2.73
CA ILE A 93 0.85 -9.04 -4.17
C ILE A 93 -0.56 -8.74 -4.71
N LYS A 94 -0.75 -7.51 -5.19
CA LYS A 94 -2.01 -7.06 -5.81
C LYS A 94 -1.78 -6.58 -7.24
N PRO A 95 -2.78 -6.75 -8.14
CA PRO A 95 -2.72 -6.13 -9.45
C PRO A 95 -2.72 -4.60 -9.30
N TYR A 96 -1.91 -3.93 -10.11
CA TYR A 96 -2.01 -2.48 -10.31
C TYR A 96 -3.30 -2.16 -11.07
N TYR A 97 -4.13 -1.29 -10.53
CA TYR A 97 -5.40 -0.90 -11.12
C TYR A 97 -5.42 0.61 -11.35
N PRO A 98 -5.23 1.11 -12.60
CA PRO A 98 -5.06 2.53 -12.89
C PRO A 98 -6.19 3.46 -12.42
N VAL A 99 -7.37 2.91 -12.14
CA VAL A 99 -8.51 3.66 -11.59
C VAL A 99 -8.24 4.09 -10.13
N TYR A 100 -7.48 3.29 -9.37
CA TYR A 100 -7.14 3.56 -7.97
C TYR A 100 -5.68 3.96 -7.79
N ASP A 101 -4.80 3.44 -8.65
CA ASP A 101 -3.37 3.69 -8.60
C ASP A 101 -2.97 4.71 -9.67
N LYS A 102 -2.18 5.72 -9.30
CA LYS A 102 -1.87 6.86 -10.17
C LYS A 102 -0.47 6.74 -10.79
N LYS A 103 -0.33 7.07 -12.08
CA LYS A 103 0.96 6.98 -12.82
C LYS A 103 1.81 8.25 -12.77
N ASP A 104 1.21 9.39 -12.47
CA ASP A 104 1.81 10.73 -12.49
C ASP A 104 2.13 11.27 -11.09
N ALA A 105 2.54 10.39 -10.18
CA ALA A 105 3.01 10.80 -8.86
C ALA A 105 4.37 11.52 -8.97
N SER A 106 4.50 12.63 -8.24
CA SER A 106 5.76 13.35 -8.05
C SER A 106 6.28 13.21 -6.62
N VAL A 107 7.61 13.23 -6.49
CA VAL A 107 8.33 13.34 -5.21
C VAL A 107 9.00 14.70 -5.13
N PRO A 108 9.20 15.26 -3.92
CA PRO A 108 9.90 16.53 -3.77
C PRO A 108 11.40 16.38 -4.03
N GLU A 109 12.04 17.42 -4.55
CA GLU A 109 13.47 17.40 -4.96
C GLU A 109 14.44 16.99 -3.85
N TRP A 110 14.07 17.20 -2.58
CA TRP A 110 14.91 16.80 -1.47
C TRP A 110 15.03 15.28 -1.34
N VAL A 111 14.05 14.52 -1.86
CA VAL A 111 14.13 13.05 -1.92
C VAL A 111 15.28 12.64 -2.81
N ASP A 112 15.43 13.24 -3.99
CA ASP A 112 16.55 12.91 -4.89
C ASP A 112 17.90 13.15 -4.19
N ARG A 113 18.04 14.27 -3.50
CA ARG A 113 19.25 14.60 -2.70
C ARG A 113 19.48 13.62 -1.54
N LEU A 114 18.41 13.16 -0.89
CA LEU A 114 18.51 12.15 0.17
C LEU A 114 18.94 10.80 -0.41
N MET A 115 18.39 10.42 -1.56
CA MET A 115 18.64 9.14 -2.21
C MET A 115 20.06 9.01 -2.76
N GLU A 116 20.72 10.12 -3.12
CA GLU A 116 22.15 10.15 -3.52
C GLU A 116 23.10 9.56 -2.45
N HIS A 117 22.70 9.52 -1.19
CA HIS A 117 23.52 9.06 -0.06
C HIS A 117 22.85 7.95 0.77
N TYR A 118 21.80 7.33 0.23
CA TYR A 118 20.98 6.38 0.98
C TYR A 118 21.59 4.97 1.06
N PHE A 119 22.75 4.76 0.41
CA PHE A 119 23.59 3.57 0.51
C PHE A 119 25.07 3.94 0.63
#